data_AF-A0A2E4Y6V3-F1
#
_entry.id   AF-A0A2E4Y6V3-F1
#
_cell.length_a   1.000
_cell.length_b   1.000
_cell.length_c   1.000
_cell.angle_alpha   90.00
_cell.angle_beta   90.00
_cell.angle_gamma   90.00
#
_symmetry.space_group_name_H-M   'P 1'
#
loop_
_entity.id
_entity.type
_entity.pdbx_description
1 polymer ?
#
loop_
_entity_poly.entity_id
_entity_poly.type
_entity_poly.pdbx_seq_one_letter_code
_entity_poly.pdbx_strand_id
1 'polypeptide(L)'
;MKMIKSIPSFFYLLLLYNFILILGQSWTSDSSTLKFVLFDLNLASGKVISFYIEHILLVLGMVILYFEILRSTRNSLHTVIDHTLSTLVFIGFFTQFLLVPSGGNFTFLLLTLMSLLDVVAGFTISISNTRNSQFVTPSELTR
;
A
#
# COMPACT_ATOMS: atom_id res chain seq x y z
N MET A 1 0.41 20.10 17.79
CA MET A 1 1.39 19.77 16.73
C MET A 1 1.43 18.26 16.54
N LYS A 2 0.69 17.72 15.57
CA LYS A 2 0.68 16.28 15.21
C LYS A 2 0.52 16.13 13.69
N MET A 3 1.47 16.69 12.93
CA MET A 3 1.55 16.51 11.46
C MET A 3 2.26 15.20 11.05
N ILE A 4 2.76 14.41 12.01
CA ILE A 4 3.59 13.21 11.76
C ILE A 4 2.76 11.91 11.63
N LYS A 5 1.41 11.97 11.72
CA LYS A 5 0.55 10.77 11.73
C LYS A 5 -0.19 10.45 10.41
N SER A 6 0.09 11.17 9.32
CA SER A 6 -0.65 11.04 8.05
C SER A 6 0.21 10.57 6.87
N ILE A 7 1.42 10.05 7.11
CA ILE A 7 2.17 9.42 6.03
C ILE A 7 1.41 8.13 5.62
N PRO A 8 1.09 7.92 4.32
CA PRO A 8 0.50 6.69 3.81
C PRO A 8 1.37 5.52 4.20
N SER A 9 0.74 4.47 4.72
CA SER A 9 1.44 3.28 5.20
C SER A 9 2.21 2.59 4.06
N PHE A 10 1.68 2.69 2.83
CA PHE A 10 2.36 2.24 1.61
C PHE A 10 3.69 2.95 1.32
N PHE A 11 3.91 4.18 1.81
CA PHE A 11 5.19 4.86 1.64
C PHE A 11 6.33 4.10 2.34
N TYR A 12 6.06 3.58 3.54
CA TYR A 12 7.02 2.75 4.26
C TYR A 12 7.32 1.45 3.51
N LEU A 13 6.32 0.88 2.86
CA LEU A 13 6.49 -0.32 2.05
C LEU A 13 7.36 -0.06 0.81
N LEU A 14 7.18 1.09 0.15
CA LEU A 14 8.02 1.53 -0.98
C LEU A 14 9.48 1.72 -0.55
N LEU A 15 9.69 2.37 0.61
CA LEU A 15 11.02 2.54 1.18
C LEU A 15 11.67 1.21 1.52
N LEU A 16 10.91 0.30 2.14
CA LEU A 16 11.38 -1.04 2.50
C LEU A 16 11.83 -1.82 1.25
N TYR A 17 11.05 -1.78 0.17
CA TYR A 17 11.41 -2.43 -1.09
C TYR A 17 12.70 -1.87 -1.68
N ASN A 18 12.83 -0.54 -1.75
CA ASN A 18 14.05 0.11 -2.24
C ASN A 18 15.26 -0.24 -1.37
N PHE A 19 15.08 -0.26 -0.05
CA PHE A 19 16.14 -0.64 0.88
C PHE A 19 16.60 -2.09 0.65
N ILE A 20 15.67 -3.04 0.46
CA ILE A 20 15.98 -4.43 0.13
C ILE A 20 16.72 -4.53 -1.21
N LEU A 21 16.32 -3.77 -2.23
CA LEU A 21 17.00 -3.75 -3.52
C LEU A 21 18.42 -3.18 -3.45
N ILE A 22 18.63 -2.09 -2.71
CA ILE A 22 19.95 -1.44 -2.55
C ILE A 22 20.89 -2.34 -1.75
N LEU A 23 20.39 -2.90 -0.65
CA LEU A 23 21.15 -3.89 0.11
C LEU A 23 21.46 -5.08 -0.78
N GLY A 24 20.47 -5.70 -1.42
CA GLY A 24 20.67 -6.84 -2.31
C GLY A 24 21.75 -6.66 -3.37
N GLN A 25 21.72 -5.54 -4.08
CA GLN A 25 22.72 -5.22 -5.11
C GLN A 25 24.15 -5.09 -4.55
N SER A 26 24.30 -4.77 -3.26
CA SER A 26 25.62 -4.71 -2.61
C SER A 26 26.19 -6.09 -2.28
N TRP A 27 25.34 -7.12 -2.13
CA TRP A 27 25.75 -8.48 -1.75
C TRP A 27 25.78 -9.45 -2.94
N THR A 28 24.95 -9.21 -3.95
CA THR A 28 24.86 -10.06 -5.15
C THR A 28 24.80 -9.17 -6.38
N SER A 29 25.73 -9.35 -7.32
CA SER A 29 25.74 -8.64 -8.62
C SER A 29 24.61 -9.06 -9.56
N ASP A 30 23.72 -9.95 -9.10
CA ASP A 30 22.65 -10.52 -9.90
C ASP A 30 21.27 -10.08 -9.39
N SER A 31 20.36 -9.94 -10.35
CA SER A 31 18.98 -9.45 -10.22
C SER A 31 18.05 -10.34 -9.37
N SER A 32 18.59 -11.36 -8.71
CA SER A 32 17.90 -12.45 -8.02
C SER A 32 17.74 -12.24 -6.51
N THR A 33 18.09 -11.06 -5.97
CA THR A 33 17.96 -10.69 -4.54
C THR A 33 16.63 -11.09 -3.89
N LEU A 34 15.51 -10.90 -4.60
CA LEU A 34 14.17 -11.10 -4.04
C LEU A 34 13.78 -12.58 -3.93
N LYS A 35 14.50 -13.47 -4.62
CA LYS A 35 14.28 -14.93 -4.62
C LYS A 35 15.13 -15.66 -3.60
N PHE A 36 15.65 -14.95 -2.60
CA PHE A 36 16.32 -15.61 -1.50
C PHE A 36 15.32 -16.48 -0.72
N VAL A 37 15.59 -17.79 -0.66
CA VAL A 37 14.78 -18.75 0.09
C VAL A 37 15.04 -18.53 1.58
N LEU A 38 13.97 -18.29 2.34
CA LEU A 38 14.03 -18.11 3.78
C LEU A 38 13.86 -19.44 4.51
N PHE A 39 12.86 -20.24 4.11
CA PHE A 39 12.58 -21.54 4.67
C PHE A 39 11.70 -22.37 3.73
N ASP A 40 11.83 -23.68 3.84
CA ASP A 40 11.01 -24.64 3.11
C ASP A 40 10.01 -25.29 4.06
N LEU A 41 8.73 -25.26 3.71
CA LEU A 41 7.68 -26.00 4.42
C LEU A 41 7.31 -27.24 3.62
N ASN A 42 7.43 -28.40 4.26
CA ASN A 42 6.96 -29.64 3.69
C ASN A 42 5.49 -29.85 4.09
N LEU A 43 4.59 -29.83 3.10
CA LEU A 43 3.16 -29.95 3.36
C LEU A 43 2.79 -31.42 3.57
N ALA A 44 1.71 -31.66 4.32
CA ALA A 44 1.12 -33.00 4.47
C ALA A 44 0.71 -33.64 3.11
N SER A 45 0.54 -32.82 2.07
CA SER A 45 0.33 -33.27 0.69
C SER A 45 1.60 -33.78 -0.01
N GLY A 46 2.77 -33.72 0.63
CA GLY A 46 4.08 -34.12 0.06
C GLY A 46 4.74 -33.07 -0.84
N LYS A 47 4.16 -31.86 -0.95
CA LYS A 47 4.74 -30.76 -1.72
C LYS A 47 5.59 -29.87 -0.81
N VAL A 48 6.76 -29.47 -1.28
CA VAL A 48 7.60 -28.46 -0.62
C VAL A 48 7.17 -27.07 -1.12
N ILE A 49 6.79 -26.19 -0.20
CA ILE A 49 6.56 -24.77 -0.46
C ILE A 49 7.75 -23.99 0.09
N SER A 50 8.51 -23.38 -0.81
CA SER A 50 9.59 -22.46 -0.46
C SER A 50 9.04 -21.06 -0.24
N PHE A 51 9.40 -20.46 0.90
CA PHE A 51 9.08 -19.06 1.19
C PHE A 51 10.22 -18.15 0.76
N TYR A 52 9.91 -17.19 -0.10
CA TYR A 52 10.82 -16.16 -0.58
C TYR A 52 10.55 -14.82 0.12
N ILE A 53 11.54 -13.94 0.13
CA ILE A 53 11.41 -12.57 0.66
C ILE A 53 10.26 -11.81 -0.03
N GLU A 54 10.09 -12.03 -1.34
CA GLU A 54 9.00 -11.42 -2.11
C GLU A 54 7.60 -11.78 -1.56
N HIS A 55 7.40 -13.01 -1.07
CA HIS A 55 6.12 -13.42 -0.47
C HIS A 55 5.84 -12.67 0.83
N ILE A 56 6.86 -12.41 1.66
CA ILE A 56 6.71 -11.64 2.90
C ILE A 56 6.29 -10.21 2.58
N LEU A 57 6.94 -9.59 1.58
CA LEU A 57 6.63 -8.23 1.18
C LEU A 57 5.18 -8.09 0.68
N LEU A 58 4.70 -9.10 -0.06
CA LEU A 58 3.33 -9.17 -0.54
C LEU A 58 2.32 -9.31 0.61
N VAL A 59 2.58 -10.20 1.56
CA VAL A 59 1.73 -10.36 2.76
C VAL A 59 1.71 -9.06 3.57
N LEU A 60 2.85 -8.40 3.73
CA LEU A 60 2.97 -7.14 4.45
C LEU A 60 2.17 -6.02 3.74
N GLY A 61 2.22 -5.97 2.40
CA GLY A 61 1.39 -5.07 1.59
C GLY A 61 -0.11 -5.30 1.79
N MET A 62 -0.57 -6.55 1.83
CA MET A 62 -1.97 -6.88 2.11
C MET A 62 -2.41 -6.43 3.51
N VAL A 63 -1.58 -6.67 4.53
CA VAL A 63 -1.87 -6.27 5.90
C VAL A 63 -1.94 -4.76 6.03
N ILE A 64 -0.99 -4.04 5.41
CA ILE A 64 -1.01 -2.57 5.35
C ILE A 64 -2.28 -2.05 4.66
N LEU A 65 -2.65 -2.64 3.52
CA LEU A 65 -3.86 -2.26 2.79
C LEU A 65 -5.11 -2.37 3.67
N TYR A 66 -5.22 -3.48 4.40
CA TYR A 66 -6.34 -3.68 5.33
C TYR A 66 -6.39 -2.57 6.39
N PHE A 67 -5.25 -2.20 6.98
CA PHE A 67 -5.19 -1.13 7.97
C PHE A 67 -5.51 0.25 7.40
N GLU A 68 -5.08 0.56 6.17
CA GLU A 68 -5.44 1.83 5.51
C GLU A 68 -6.95 1.94 5.27
N ILE A 69 -7.58 0.86 4.82
CA ILE A 69 -9.04 0.83 4.64
C ILE A 69 -9.75 1.14 5.97
N LEU A 70 -9.34 0.50 7.07
CA LEU A 70 -9.89 0.77 8.39
C LEU A 70 -9.64 2.22 8.83
N ARG A 71 -8.43 2.74 8.61
CA ARG A 71 -8.08 4.12 8.97
C ARG A 71 -8.91 5.15 8.19
N SER A 72 -9.15 4.88 6.90
CA SER A 72 -9.92 5.77 6.01
C SER A 72 -11.38 5.93 6.45
N THR A 73 -11.98 4.92 7.09
CA THR A 73 -13.35 5.03 7.62
C THR A 73 -13.50 5.98 8.81
N ARG A 74 -12.42 6.34 9.51
CA ARG A 74 -12.48 7.05 10.81
C ARG A 74 -12.04 8.52 10.75
N ASN A 75 -11.22 8.94 9.78
CA ASN A 75 -10.64 10.29 9.75
C ASN A 75 -11.31 11.19 8.71
N SER A 76 -12.25 12.06 9.12
CA SER A 76 -13.01 12.93 8.19
C SER A 76 -12.41 14.32 7.90
N LEU A 77 -11.41 14.78 8.66
CA LEU A 77 -10.99 16.20 8.66
C LEU A 77 -9.67 16.51 7.93
N HIS A 78 -8.90 15.50 7.50
CA HIS A 78 -7.61 15.67 6.81
C HIS A 78 -7.55 15.01 5.42
N THR A 79 -8.70 14.85 4.78
CA THR A 79 -8.91 13.93 3.65
C THR A 79 -8.13 14.28 2.37
N VAL A 80 -7.93 15.55 2.02
CA VAL A 80 -7.35 15.93 0.72
C VAL A 80 -5.84 15.71 0.66
N ILE A 81 -5.12 16.04 1.74
CA ILE A 81 -3.67 15.87 1.80
C ILE A 81 -3.33 14.38 1.86
N ASP A 82 -4.04 13.62 2.68
CA ASP A 82 -3.87 12.17 2.80
C ASP A 82 -4.06 11.47 1.45
N HIS A 83 -5.08 11.91 0.72
CA HIS A 83 -5.37 11.40 -0.60
C HIS A 83 -4.30 11.75 -1.65
N THR A 84 -3.80 12.99 -1.62
CA THR A 84 -2.74 13.42 -2.53
C THR A 84 -1.43 12.67 -2.25
N LEU A 85 -1.12 12.42 -0.97
CA LEU A 85 0.09 11.70 -0.58
C LEU A 85 0.03 10.23 -0.99
N SER A 86 -1.11 9.55 -0.84
CA SER A 86 -1.25 8.16 -1.32
C SER A 86 -1.15 8.08 -2.85
N THR A 87 -1.70 9.08 -3.57
CA THR A 87 -1.55 9.18 -5.02
C THR A 87 -0.08 9.31 -5.44
N LEU A 88 0.71 10.12 -4.73
CA LEU A 88 2.14 10.27 -5.00
C LEU A 88 2.90 8.96 -4.74
N VAL A 89 2.57 8.25 -3.66
CA VAL A 89 3.14 6.93 -3.36
C VAL A 89 2.81 5.91 -4.46
N PHE A 90 1.57 5.89 -4.95
CA PHE A 90 1.17 5.05 -6.08
C PHE A 90 2.00 5.38 -7.33
N ILE A 91 2.18 6.67 -7.66
CA ILE A 91 3.02 7.09 -8.79
C ILE A 91 4.47 6.59 -8.60
N GLY A 92 5.00 6.63 -7.37
CA GLY A 92 6.31 6.08 -7.05
C GLY A 92 6.40 4.57 -7.34
N PHE A 93 5.42 3.78 -6.90
CA PHE A 93 5.34 2.35 -7.22
C PHE A 93 5.23 2.12 -8.73
N PHE A 94 4.36 2.87 -9.41
CA PHE A 94 4.10 2.70 -10.83
C PHE A 94 5.32 3.05 -11.69
N THR A 95 5.98 4.17 -11.40
CA THR A 95 7.20 4.58 -12.11
C THR A 95 8.36 3.64 -11.84
N GLN A 96 8.55 3.19 -10.59
CA GLN A 96 9.55 2.18 -10.24
C GLN A 96 9.32 0.87 -10.99
N PHE A 97 8.06 0.44 -11.14
CA PHE A 97 7.72 -0.80 -11.86
C PHE A 97 8.12 -0.72 -13.33
N LEU A 98 7.91 0.44 -13.96
CA LEU A 98 8.22 0.67 -15.37
C LEU A 98 9.70 0.91 -15.64
N LEU A 99 10.40 1.60 -14.74
CA LEU A 99 11.76 2.09 -14.99
C LEU A 99 12.86 1.21 -14.39
N VAL A 100 12.57 0.45 -13.34
CA VAL A 100 13.59 -0.35 -12.64
C VAL A 100 13.50 -1.81 -13.07
N PRO A 101 14.56 -2.37 -13.70
CA PRO A 101 14.56 -3.76 -14.15
C PRO A 101 14.23 -4.77 -13.04
N SER A 102 14.74 -4.54 -11.83
CA SER A 102 14.45 -5.37 -10.66
C SER A 102 12.98 -5.29 -10.19
N GLY A 103 12.25 -4.24 -10.60
CA GLY A 103 10.83 -4.05 -10.36
C GLY A 103 9.93 -4.86 -11.29
N GLY A 104 10.45 -5.43 -12.39
CA GLY A 104 9.71 -6.21 -13.38
C GLY A 104 9.28 -7.60 -12.91
N ASN A 105 8.74 -7.72 -11.70
CA ASN A 105 8.27 -8.98 -11.11
C ASN A 105 6.79 -8.89 -10.70
N PHE A 106 6.12 -10.05 -10.64
CA PHE A 106 4.69 -10.12 -10.34
C PHE A 106 4.36 -9.63 -8.93
N THR A 107 5.26 -9.85 -7.98
CA THR A 107 5.12 -9.39 -6.59
C THR A 107 5.02 -7.86 -6.53
N PHE A 108 5.91 -7.15 -7.22
CA PHE A 108 5.97 -5.70 -7.26
C PHE A 108 4.80 -5.11 -8.05
N LEU A 109 4.34 -5.80 -9.10
CA LEU A 109 3.09 -5.46 -9.78
C LEU A 109 1.91 -5.53 -8.80
N LEU A 110 1.80 -6.59 -7.99
CA LEU A 110 0.74 -6.70 -6.99
C LEU A 110 0.83 -5.61 -5.92
N LEU A 111 2.04 -5.24 -5.46
CA LEU A 111 2.21 -4.12 -4.53
C LEU A 111 1.79 -2.79 -5.16
N THR A 112 2.12 -2.58 -6.44
CA THR A 112 1.66 -1.41 -7.20
C THR A 112 0.13 -1.38 -7.28
N LEU A 113 -0.51 -2.50 -7.60
CA LEU A 113 -1.97 -2.62 -7.61
C LEU A 113 -2.60 -2.41 -6.23
N MET A 114 -1.97 -2.88 -5.16
CA MET A 114 -2.42 -2.59 -3.79
C MET A 114 -2.36 -1.09 -3.49
N SER A 115 -1.28 -0.40 -3.88
CA SER A 115 -1.20 1.06 -3.73
C SER A 115 -2.22 1.81 -4.60
N LEU A 116 -2.60 1.26 -5.76
CA LEU A 116 -3.70 1.80 -6.57
C LEU A 116 -5.05 1.65 -5.84
N LEU A 117 -5.30 0.49 -5.23
CA LEU A 117 -6.51 0.25 -4.44
C LEU A 117 -6.62 1.19 -3.24
N ASP A 118 -5.51 1.55 -2.60
CA ASP A 118 -5.47 2.55 -1.52
C ASP A 118 -5.99 3.93 -1.99
N VAL A 119 -5.55 4.38 -3.16
CA VAL A 119 -6.02 5.63 -3.78
C VAL A 119 -7.53 5.55 -4.08
N VAL A 120 -7.98 4.47 -4.73
CA VAL A 120 -9.40 4.29 -5.08
C VAL A 120 -10.29 4.25 -3.83
N ALA A 121 -9.86 3.54 -2.78
CA ALA A 121 -10.57 3.46 -1.51
C ALA A 121 -10.69 4.84 -0.85
N GLY A 122 -9.59 5.61 -0.83
CA GLY A 122 -9.57 6.97 -0.26
C GLY A 122 -10.56 7.91 -0.94
N PHE A 123 -10.64 7.89 -2.28
CA PHE A 123 -11.64 8.67 -3.02
C PHE A 123 -13.07 8.21 -2.75
N THR A 124 -13.29 6.89 -2.72
CA THR A 124 -14.62 6.29 -2.54
C THR A 124 -15.25 6.71 -1.20
N ILE A 125 -14.48 6.68 -0.12
CA ILE A 125 -14.96 7.04 1.22
C ILE A 125 -15.23 8.55 1.34
N SER A 126 -14.39 9.39 0.74
CA SER A 126 -14.58 10.85 0.72
C SER A 126 -15.93 11.26 0.12
N ILE A 127 -16.33 10.62 -0.98
CA ILE A 127 -17.59 10.92 -1.68
C ILE A 127 -18.81 10.51 -0.84
N SER A 128 -18.72 9.42 -0.07
CA SER A 128 -19.86 8.88 0.70
C SER A 128 -20.32 9.82 1.82
N ASN A 129 -19.40 10.53 2.48
CA ASN A 129 -19.71 11.40 3.63
C ASN A 129 -20.56 12.63 3.26
N THR A 130 -20.50 13.12 2.03
CA THR A 130 -21.26 14.29 1.57
C THR A 130 -22.76 14.03 1.48
N ARG A 131 -23.19 12.77 1.36
CA ARG A 131 -24.60 12.41 1.12
C ARG A 131 -25.49 12.56 2.36
N ASN A 132 -24.92 12.49 3.56
CA ASN A 132 -25.70 12.50 4.81
C ASN A 132 -26.02 13.90 5.35
N SER A 133 -25.47 14.98 4.78
CA SER A 133 -25.65 16.35 5.28
C SER A 133 -26.74 17.16 4.57
N GLN A 134 -27.42 16.61 3.56
CA GLN A 134 -28.44 17.35 2.79
C GLN A 134 -29.87 17.25 3.35
N PHE A 135 -30.11 16.50 4.43
CA PHE A 135 -31.40 16.47 5.10
C PHE A 135 -31.43 17.40 6.32
N VAL A 136 -31.18 18.69 6.11
CA VAL A 136 -31.58 19.72 7.10
C VAL A 136 -32.98 20.18 6.71
N THR A 137 -33.97 19.82 7.52
CA THR A 137 -35.38 20.18 7.32
C THR A 137 -35.60 21.69 7.54
N PRO A 138 -36.39 22.40 6.69
CA PRO A 138 -36.60 23.86 6.77
C PRO A 138 -37.31 24.40 8.04
N SER A 139 -37.65 23.54 9.01
CA SER A 139 -38.50 23.90 10.15
C SER A 139 -37.81 24.77 11.22
N GLU A 140 -36.52 25.08 11.10
CA GLU A 140 -35.79 25.91 12.08
C GLU A 140 -35.70 27.40 11.73
N LEU A 141 -36.20 27.85 10.57
CA LEU A 141 -36.11 29.26 10.13
C LEU A 141 -37.26 30.17 10.60
N THR A 142 -38.15 29.71 11.48
CA THR A 142 -39.35 30.47 11.88
C THR A 142 -39.53 30.66 13.39
N ARG A 143 -38.47 30.55 14.19
CA ARG A 143 -38.54 30.80 15.64
C ARG A 143 -37.53 31.81 16.13
#